data_AF-A0A328TL73-F1
#
_entry.id   AF-A0A328TL73-F1
#
_cell.length_a   1.000
_cell.length_b   1.000
_cell.length_c   1.000
_cell.angle_alpha   90.00
_cell.angle_beta   90.00
_cell.angle_gamma   90.00
#
_symmetry.space_group_name_H-M   'P 1'
#
loop_
_entity.id
_entity.type
_entity.pdbx_description
1 polymer ?
#
loop_
_entity_poly.entity_id
_entity_poly.type
_entity_poly.pdbx_seq_one_letter_code
_entity_poly.pdbx_strand_id
1 'polypeptide(L)' 'MLPLVVSGQIIGMLDIDSVEYNHFDSEDEAGLKALTDGLC' A
#
# COMPACT_ATOMS: atom_id res chain seq x y z
N MET A 1 -2.87 -0.12 5.25
CA MET A 1 -3.48 -1.23 4.47
C MET A 1 -3.83 -0.70 3.07
N LEU A 2 -3.35 -1.32 1.99
CA LEU A 2 -3.45 -0.82 0.61
C LEU A 2 -4.01 -1.88 -0.34
N PRO A 3 -4.93 -1.55 -1.26
CA PRO A 3 -5.48 -2.52 -2.21
C PRO A 3 -4.51 -2.81 -3.36
N LEU A 4 -4.43 -4.07 -3.78
CA LEU A 4 -3.73 -4.48 -5.00
C LEU A 4 -4.75 -4.58 -6.14
N VAL A 5 -4.57 -3.79 -7.19
CA VAL A 5 -5.52 -3.69 -8.31
C VAL A 5 -4.84 -4.15 -9.60
N VAL A 6 -5.31 -5.25 -10.18
CA VAL A 6 -4.88 -5.71 -11.51
C VAL A 6 -6.04 -5.60 -12.47
N SER A 7 -5.85 -4.91 -13.60
CA SER A 7 -6.89 -4.72 -14.62
C SER A 7 -8.21 -4.15 -14.07
N GLY A 8 -8.13 -3.24 -13.08
CA GLY A 8 -9.29 -2.61 -12.44
C GLY A 8 -10.02 -3.49 -11.42
N GLN A 9 -9.53 -4.70 -11.16
CA GLN A 9 -10.07 -5.60 -10.14
C GLN A 9 -9.14 -5.66 -8.92
N ILE A 10 -9.72 -5.53 -7.72
CA ILE A 10 -8.97 -5.76 -6.48
C ILE A 10 -8.71 -7.26 -6.36
N ILE A 11 -7.44 -7.66 -6.39
CA ILE A 11 -7.02 -9.07 -6.29
C ILE A 11 -6.48 -9.43 -4.91
N GLY A 12 -6.23 -8.43 -4.06
CA GLY A 12 -5.67 -8.63 -2.75
C GLY A 12 -5.50 -7.32 -2.00
N MET A 13 -5.02 -7.43 -0.77
CA MET A 13 -4.77 -6.28 0.08
C MET A 13 -3.41 -6.45 0.75
N LEU A 14 -2.56 -5.43 0.61
CA LEU A 14 -1.29 -5.31 1.29
C LEU A 14 -1.55 -4.75 2.69
N ASP A 15 -1.39 -5.61 3.68
CA ASP A 15 -1.37 -5.19 5.08
C ASP A 15 0.07 -4.83 5.46
N ILE A 16 0.23 -3.69 6.13
CA ILE A 16 1.54 -3.19 6.55
C ILE A 16 1.36 -2.76 8.00
N ASP A 17 2.15 -3.39 8.87
CA ASP A 17 2.10 -3.18 10.31
C ASP A 17 3.49 -2.75 10.81
N SER A 18 3.53 -1.93 11.84
CA SER A 18 4.77 -1.47 12.48
C SER A 18 4.62 -1.50 13.99
N VAL A 19 5.69 -1.89 14.68
CA VAL A 19 5.78 -1.86 16.14
C VAL A 19 5.94 -0.44 16.69
N GLU A 20 6.21 0.53 15.82
CA GLU A 20 6.37 1.93 16.16
C GLU A 20 5.07 2.72 15.96
N TYR A 21 4.70 3.52 16.95
CA TYR A 21 3.49 4.33 16.89
C TYR A 21 3.62 5.42 15.83
N ASN A 22 2.64 5.50 14.92
CA ASN A 22 2.57 6.50 13.85
C ASN A 22 3.76 6.49 12.90
N HIS A 23 4.31 5.29 12.65
CA HIS A 23 5.46 5.08 11.76
C HIS A 23 5.18 5.44 10.30
N PHE A 24 3.91 5.40 9.87
CA PHE A 24 3.53 5.74 8.51
C PHE A 24 2.93 7.15 8.47
N ASP A 25 3.55 8.02 7.71
CA ASP A 25 3.02 9.34 7.39
C ASP A 25 2.49 9.40 5.94
N SER A 26 2.08 10.59 5.50
CA SER A 26 1.53 10.80 4.16
C SER A 26 2.54 10.56 3.03
N GLU A 27 3.85 10.71 3.30
CA GLU A 27 4.90 10.43 2.32
C GLU A 27 5.09 8.92 2.15
N ASP A 28 5.05 8.16 3.25
CA ASP A 28 5.07 6.70 3.22
C ASP A 28 3.87 6.14 2.46
N GLU A 29 2.67 6.65 2.72
CA GLU A 29 1.45 6.21 2.02
C GLU A 29 1.56 6.44 0.51
N ALA A 30 2.10 7.59 0.09
CA ALA A 30 2.31 7.91 -1.33
C ALA A 30 3.33 6.96 -1.99
N GLY A 31 4.45 6.68 -1.32
CA GLY A 31 5.48 5.77 -1.81
C GLY A 31 5.00 4.32 -1.89
N LEU A 32 4.30 3.85 -0.87
CA LEU A 32 3.72 2.51 -0.82
C LEU A 32 2.64 2.33 -1.89
N LYS A 33 1.81 3.36 -2.11
CA LYS A 33 0.83 3.36 -3.20
C LYS A 33 1.50 3.25 -4.56
N ALA A 34 2.57 4.03 -4.80
CA ALA A 34 3.33 3.98 -6.05
C ALA A 34 3.96 2.60 -6.30
N LEU A 35 4.44 1.92 -5.25
CA LEU A 35 4.94 0.55 -5.33
C LEU A 35 3.83 -0.44 -5.71
N THR A 36 2.66 -0.38 -5.07
CA THR A 36 1.53 -1.24 -5.42
C THR A 36 1.01 -0.99 -6.83
N ASP A 37 0.99 0.27 -7.28
CA ASP A 37 0.60 0.64 -8.65
C ASP A 37 1.62 0.13 -9.69
N GLY A 38 2.90 0.01 -9.34
CA GLY A 38 3.94 -0.51 -10.25
C GLY A 38 4.05 -2.04 -10.31
N LEU A 39 3.45 -2.76 -9.36
CA LEU A 39 3.45 -4.23 -9.30
C LEU A 39 2.35 -4.87 -10.19
N CYS A 40 1.42 -4.06 -10.71
CA CYS A 40 0.21 -4.48 -11.41
C CYS A 40 0.04 -3.76 -12.75
#